data_AF-A0A8I2AMN7-F1
#
_entry.id   AF-A0A8I2AMN7-F1
#
_cell.length_a   1.000
_cell.length_b   1.000
_cell.length_c   1.000
_cell.angle_alpha   90.00
_cell.angle_beta   90.00
_cell.angle_gamma   90.00
#
_symmetry.space_group_name_H-M   'P 1'
#
loop_
_entity.id
_entity.type
_entity.pdbx_description
1 polymer ?
#
loop_
_entity_poly.entity_id
_entity_poly.type
_entity_poly.pdbx_seq_one_letter_code
_entity_poly.pdbx_strand_id
1 'polypeptide(L)'
;MEASTFPLTSFRVLYPSFNGVSDDDIYIIAQSALNYFSPCRGVCTNELWMLVVAHMLSLRKWIADDESPTGVVTSVTIDKVSVSFSAPPAGSDWSHWFKMTTYGQQFLALIKRCSVPQYIGGAGERSAFRGVGGRFTRGGRLR
;
A
#
# COMPACT_ATOMS: atom_id res chain seq x y z
N MET A 1 1.33 3.29 16.79
CA MET A 1 2.28 2.33 16.20
C MET A 1 3.62 3.00 16.31
N GLU A 2 4.57 2.41 17.04
CA GLU A 2 5.87 3.03 17.33
C GLU A 2 6.94 2.41 16.45
N ALA A 3 7.91 3.20 15.98
CA ALA A 3 8.96 2.72 15.09
C ALA A 3 9.76 1.54 15.68
N SER A 4 9.95 1.51 17.00
CA SER A 4 10.63 0.44 17.74
C SER A 4 9.91 -0.92 17.68
N THR A 5 8.62 -0.94 17.32
CA THR A 5 7.82 -2.17 17.17
C THR A 5 7.91 -2.79 15.78
N PHE A 6 8.73 -2.23 14.89
CA PHE A 6 8.92 -2.74 13.53
C PHE A 6 9.52 -4.17 13.55
N PRO A 7 8.91 -5.15 12.84
CA PRO A 7 9.38 -6.54 12.83
C PRO A 7 10.60 -6.70 11.90
N LEU A 8 11.76 -6.29 12.40
CA LEU A 8 12.99 -6.21 11.61
C LEU A 8 13.50 -7.59 11.16
N THR A 9 13.37 -8.61 12.00
CA THR A 9 13.73 -10.00 11.68
C THR A 9 12.89 -10.55 10.52
N SER A 10 11.57 -10.41 10.60
CA SER A 10 10.66 -10.81 9.52
C SER A 10 10.91 -10.02 8.24
N PHE A 11 11.20 -8.72 8.35
CA PHE A 11 11.50 -7.86 7.21
C PHE A 11 12.73 -8.36 6.45
N ARG A 12 13.83 -8.67 7.14
CA ARG A 12 15.07 -9.17 6.52
C ARG A 12 14.89 -10.54 5.86
N VAL A 13 14.04 -11.40 6.40
CA VAL A 13 13.70 -12.71 5.80
C VAL A 13 12.90 -12.52 4.52
N LEU A 14 11.92 -11.61 4.52
CA LEU A 14 11.05 -11.38 3.36
C LEU A 14 11.72 -10.57 2.25
N TYR A 15 12.62 -9.66 2.60
CA TYR A 15 13.29 -8.76 1.66
C TYR A 15 14.81 -8.81 1.80
N PRO A 16 15.46 -9.93 1.43
CA PRO A 16 16.89 -10.13 1.63
C PRO A 16 17.76 -9.13 0.86
N SER A 17 17.21 -8.45 -0.16
CA SER A 17 17.87 -7.37 -0.90
C SER A 17 18.29 -6.18 -0.04
N PHE A 18 17.66 -6.00 1.13
CA PHE A 18 17.97 -4.90 2.06
C PHE A 18 18.85 -5.35 3.23
N ASN A 19 19.42 -6.56 3.19
CA ASN A 19 20.26 -7.05 4.28
C ASN A 19 21.54 -6.23 4.50
N GLY A 20 22.01 -5.50 3.48
CA GLY A 20 23.16 -4.60 3.60
C GLY A 20 22.85 -3.25 4.24
N VAL A 21 21.58 -2.93 4.53
CA VAL A 21 21.19 -1.67 5.16
C VAL A 21 21.32 -1.77 6.69
N SER A 22 21.76 -0.70 7.35
CA SER A 22 21.90 -0.67 8.81
C SER A 22 20.52 -0.73 9.50
N ASP A 23 20.47 -1.29 10.71
CA ASP A 23 19.21 -1.39 11.46
C ASP A 23 18.64 0.00 11.80
N ASP A 24 19.51 0.94 12.15
CA ASP A 24 19.13 2.33 12.46
C ASP A 24 18.45 3.00 11.27
N ASP A 25 18.99 2.83 10.06
CA ASP A 25 18.39 3.37 8.84
C ASP A 25 16.99 2.78 8.60
N ILE A 26 16.83 1.47 8.81
CA ILE A 26 15.54 0.79 8.68
C ILE A 26 14.54 1.36 9.68
N TYR A 27 14.93 1.57 10.94
CA TYR A 27 14.04 2.13 11.96
C TYR A 27 13.65 3.59 11.66
N ILE A 28 14.58 4.43 11.20
CA ILE A 28 14.30 5.82 10.81
C ILE A 28 13.30 5.84 9.64
N ILE A 29 13.50 4.99 8.64
CA ILE A 29 12.59 4.89 7.50
C ILE A 29 11.23 4.35 7.96
N ALA A 30 11.20 3.34 8.83
CA ALA A 30 9.98 2.80 9.40
C ALA A 30 9.19 3.86 10.17
N GLN A 31 9.86 4.78 10.89
CA GLN A 31 9.23 5.92 11.54
C GLN A 31 8.59 6.87 10.50
N SER A 32 9.31 7.19 9.42
CA SER A 32 8.77 8.04 8.36
C SER A 32 7.58 7.40 7.64
N ALA A 33 7.58 6.08 7.50
CA ALA A 33 6.51 5.31 6.87
C ALA A 33 5.17 5.44 7.63
N LEU A 34 5.20 5.69 8.95
CA LEU A 34 3.99 5.89 9.76
C LEU A 34 3.12 7.07 9.27
N ASN A 35 3.73 8.09 8.66
CA ASN A 35 3.00 9.25 8.12
C ASN A 35 2.10 8.91 6.92
N TYR A 36 2.34 7.77 6.25
CA TYR A 36 1.56 7.32 5.10
C TYR A 36 0.36 6.47 5.49
N PHE A 37 0.28 6.09 6.76
CA PHE A 37 -0.87 5.41 7.31
C PHE A 37 -1.77 6.46 7.98
N SER A 38 -3.04 6.50 7.59
CA SER A 38 -4.01 7.19 8.45
C SER A 38 -4.07 6.48 9.81
N PRO A 39 -4.42 7.18 10.90
CA PRO A 39 -4.73 6.55 12.18
C PRO A 39 -6.02 5.72 12.04
N CYS A 40 -5.96 4.58 11.36
CA CYS A 40 -7.12 3.76 11.03
C CYS A 40 -7.10 2.44 11.81
N ARG A 41 -8.00 2.38 12.80
CA ARG A 41 -8.78 1.20 13.23
C ARG A 41 -8.11 -0.17 12.97
N GLY A 42 -7.08 -0.50 13.75
CA GLY A 42 -6.80 -1.86 14.22
C GLY A 42 -6.39 -2.95 13.21
N VAL A 43 -6.37 -2.71 11.89
CA VAL A 43 -6.06 -3.75 10.88
C VAL A 43 -4.84 -3.37 10.02
N CYS A 44 -3.94 -2.55 10.55
CA CYS A 44 -2.63 -2.33 9.92
C CYS A 44 -1.79 -3.59 10.12
N THR A 45 -1.83 -4.51 9.15
CA THR A 45 -0.95 -5.69 9.14
C THR A 45 0.50 -5.21 9.07
N ASN A 46 1.38 -5.84 9.86
CA ASN A 46 2.83 -5.60 9.82
C ASN A 46 3.38 -5.66 8.38
N GLU A 47 2.75 -6.46 7.53
CA GLU A 47 3.04 -6.59 6.11
C GLU A 47 2.88 -5.29 5.31
N LEU A 48 1.80 -4.52 5.54
CA LEU A 48 1.64 -3.21 4.90
C LEU A 48 2.78 -2.26 5.27
N TRP A 49 3.19 -2.27 6.54
CA TRP A 49 4.28 -1.43 7.01
C TRP A 49 5.61 -1.84 6.39
N MET A 50 5.90 -3.14 6.35
CA MET A 50 7.09 -3.68 5.69
C MET A 50 7.15 -3.34 4.19
N LEU A 51 6.02 -3.36 3.48
CA LEU A 51 5.97 -3.00 2.06
C LEU A 51 6.26 -1.51 1.81
N VAL A 52 5.76 -0.60 2.66
CA VAL A 52 6.07 0.83 2.55
C VAL A 52 7.54 1.09 2.85
N VAL A 53 8.11 0.41 3.85
CA VAL A 53 9.55 0.52 4.17
C VAL A 53 10.41 0.02 3.00
N ALA A 54 10.08 -1.15 2.44
CA ALA A 54 10.77 -1.69 1.27
C ALA A 54 10.67 -0.75 0.06
N HIS A 55 9.49 -0.15 -0.18
CA HIS A 55 9.30 0.86 -1.22
C HIS A 55 10.25 2.05 -1.06
N MET A 56 10.29 2.66 0.12
CA MET A 56 11.17 3.80 0.40
C MET A 56 12.65 3.47 0.27
N LEU A 57 13.06 2.29 0.76
CA LEU A 57 14.44 1.81 0.63
C LEU A 57 14.84 1.63 -0.84
N SER A 58 13.95 1.05 -1.66
CA SER A 58 14.21 0.89 -3.10
C SER A 58 14.33 2.23 -3.82
N LEU A 59 13.48 3.22 -3.50
CA LEU A 59 13.59 4.57 -4.07
C LEU A 59 14.89 5.25 -3.67
N ARG A 60 15.30 5.13 -2.41
CA ARG A 60 16.58 5.69 -1.94
C ARG A 60 17.78 5.08 -2.67
N LYS A 61 17.73 3.76 -2.92
CA LYS A 61 18.77 3.07 -3.69
C LYS A 61 18.84 3.60 -5.12
N TRP A 62 17.70 3.74 -5.81
CA TRP A 62 17.67 4.31 -7.17
C TRP A 62 18.17 5.75 -7.24
N ILE A 63 17.83 6.59 -6.25
CA ILE A 63 18.37 7.95 -6.14
C ILE A 63 19.90 7.93 -5.95
N ALA A 64 20.42 7.01 -5.13
CA ALA A 64 21.86 6.87 -4.92
C ALA A 64 22.59 6.38 -6.17
N ASP A 65 21.93 5.58 -7.00
CA ASP A 65 22.43 5.04 -8.26
C ASP A 65 22.23 6.02 -9.46
N ASP A 66 21.77 7.26 -9.20
CA ASP A 66 21.42 8.31 -10.19
C ASP A 66 20.39 7.88 -11.25
N GLU A 67 19.62 6.82 -10.95
CA GLU A 67 18.59 6.30 -11.81
C GLU A 67 17.25 6.95 -11.41
N SER A 68 16.78 7.93 -12.18
CA SER A 68 15.50 8.60 -11.92
C SER A 68 14.32 7.74 -12.38
N PRO A 69 13.51 7.16 -11.46
CA PRO A 69 12.39 6.30 -11.83
C PRO A 69 11.23 7.17 -12.32
N THR A 70 11.17 7.42 -13.62
CA THR A 70 10.16 8.31 -14.22
C THR A 70 8.87 7.59 -14.65
N GLY A 71 8.74 6.28 -14.41
CA GLY A 71 7.59 5.51 -14.89
C GLY A 71 7.06 4.46 -13.93
N VAL A 72 5.83 4.02 -14.23
CA VAL A 72 5.15 2.93 -13.51
C VAL A 72 5.72 1.59 -13.97
N VAL A 73 6.14 0.74 -13.03
CA VAL A 73 6.63 -0.61 -13.34
C VAL A 73 5.46 -1.47 -13.81
N THR A 74 5.42 -1.91 -15.08
CA THR A 74 4.28 -2.70 -15.61
C THR A 74 4.58 -4.17 -15.79
N SER A 75 5.85 -4.57 -15.82
CA SER A 75 6.24 -5.99 -15.86
C SER A 75 7.61 -6.19 -15.22
N VAL A 76 7.78 -7.33 -14.54
CA VAL A 76 9.07 -7.82 -14.03
C VAL A 76 9.18 -9.28 -14.42
N THR A 77 10.20 -9.61 -15.22
CA THR A 77 10.53 -11.01 -15.55
C THR A 77 11.82 -11.39 -14.81
N ILE A 78 11.80 -12.53 -14.11
CA ILE A 78 12.96 -13.07 -13.40
C ILE A 78 13.59 -14.12 -14.31
N ASP A 79 14.58 -13.69 -15.09
CA ASP A 79 15.71 -14.51 -15.57
C ASP A 79 16.72 -13.67 -16.37
N LYS A 80 16.31 -12.51 -16.93
CA LYS A 80 17.17 -11.38 -17.32
C LYS A 80 16.35 -10.11 -17.14
N VAL A 81 16.57 -9.37 -16.05
CA VAL A 81 15.62 -8.39 -15.52
C VAL A 81 15.40 -7.24 -16.51
N SER A 82 14.31 -7.33 -17.28
CA SER A 82 13.76 -6.25 -18.09
C SER A 82 12.66 -5.58 -17.28
N VAL A 83 12.86 -4.31 -16.93
CA VAL A 83 11.87 -3.47 -16.27
C VAL A 83 11.22 -2.60 -17.34
N SER A 84 9.94 -2.84 -17.63
CA SER A 84 9.19 -1.98 -18.55
C SER A 84 8.49 -0.87 -17.79
N PHE A 85 8.79 0.38 -18.15
CA PHE A 85 8.11 1.55 -17.63
C PHE A 85 6.95 1.94 -18.54
N SER A 86 5.74 2.01 -18.00
CA SER A 86 4.61 2.63 -18.71
C SER A 86 4.46 4.08 -18.28
N ALA A 87 4.07 4.92 -19.23
CA ALA A 87 3.63 6.28 -18.94
C ALA A 87 2.51 6.28 -17.88
N PRO A 88 2.47 7.30 -17.00
CA PRO A 88 1.50 7.36 -15.90
C PRO A 88 0.06 7.31 -16.43
N PRO A 89 -0.77 6.34 -16.05
CA PRO A 89 -2.21 6.42 -16.28
C PRO A 89 -2.78 7.53 -15.40
N ALA A 90 -3.72 8.32 -15.92
CA ALA A 90 -4.38 9.44 -15.23
C ALA A 90 -5.03 9.03 -13.89
N GLY A 91 -4.27 9.07 -12.81
CA GLY A 91 -4.69 8.74 -11.44
C GLY A 91 -3.97 9.64 -10.44
N SER A 92 -4.38 9.59 -9.17
CA SER A 92 -3.80 10.45 -8.11
C SER A 92 -2.28 10.33 -8.01
N ASP A 93 -1.57 11.45 -7.83
CA ASP A 93 -0.09 11.53 -7.72
C ASP A 93 0.47 10.55 -6.67
N TRP A 94 -0.25 10.39 -5.56
CA TRP A 94 0.07 9.43 -4.51
C TRP A 94 0.06 7.98 -5.02
N SER A 95 -0.98 7.58 -5.75
CA SER A 95 -1.06 6.24 -6.34
C SER A 95 -0.01 6.02 -7.43
N HIS A 96 0.45 7.09 -8.08
CA HIS A 96 1.52 7.02 -9.07
C HIS A 96 2.88 6.75 -8.39
N TRP A 97 3.18 7.48 -7.31
CA TRP A 97 4.41 7.30 -6.54
C TRP A 97 4.59 5.85 -6.05
N PHE A 98 3.55 5.26 -5.45
CA PHE A 98 3.60 3.87 -5.02
C PHE A 98 3.75 2.87 -6.18
N LYS A 99 3.30 3.22 -7.39
CA LYS A 99 3.42 2.35 -8.57
C LYS A 99 4.83 2.33 -9.18
N MET A 100 5.75 3.20 -8.73
CA MET A 100 7.14 3.22 -9.20
C MET A 100 7.92 1.95 -8.81
N THR A 101 7.46 1.19 -7.81
CA THR A 101 8.13 -0.04 -7.36
C THR A 101 7.13 -1.18 -7.26
N THR A 102 7.60 -2.42 -7.35
CA THR A 102 6.77 -3.61 -7.13
C THR A 102 6.18 -3.65 -5.71
N TYR A 103 6.94 -3.23 -4.70
CA TYR A 103 6.50 -3.19 -3.30
C TYR A 103 5.33 -2.23 -3.09
N GLY A 104 5.40 -1.03 -3.67
CA GLY A 104 4.31 -0.06 -3.57
C GLY A 104 3.05 -0.49 -4.33
N GLN A 105 3.17 -1.27 -5.41
CA GLN A 105 2.01 -1.88 -6.08
C GLN A 105 1.33 -2.94 -5.20
N GLN A 106 2.11 -3.78 -4.51
CA GLN A 106 1.57 -4.75 -3.56
C GLN A 106 0.87 -4.05 -2.39
N PHE A 107 1.45 -2.97 -1.87
CA PHE A 107 0.83 -2.12 -0.87
C PHE A 107 -0.54 -1.58 -1.33
N LEU A 108 -0.61 -1.02 -2.55
CA LEU A 108 -1.86 -0.51 -3.12
C LEU A 108 -2.92 -1.59 -3.30
N ALA A 109 -2.52 -2.83 -3.62
CA ALA A 109 -3.45 -3.96 -3.71
C ALA A 109 -4.01 -4.36 -2.34
N LEU A 110 -3.14 -4.44 -1.32
CA LEU A 110 -3.53 -4.80 0.04
C LEU A 110 -4.38 -3.73 0.72
N ILE A 111 -4.02 -2.45 0.60
CA ILE A 111 -4.80 -1.37 1.21
C ILE A 111 -6.19 -1.27 0.59
N LYS A 112 -6.33 -1.54 -0.72
CA LYS A 112 -7.63 -1.64 -1.37
C LYS A 112 -8.47 -2.77 -0.79
N ARG A 113 -7.87 -3.94 -0.55
CA ARG A 113 -8.57 -5.06 0.10
C ARG A 113 -9.03 -4.69 1.51
N CYS A 114 -8.22 -3.98 2.28
CA CYS A 114 -8.55 -3.54 3.64
C CYS A 114 -9.59 -2.41 3.68
N SER A 115 -9.66 -1.57 2.64
CA SER A 115 -10.55 -0.41 2.56
C SER A 115 -11.96 -0.76 2.07
N VAL A 116 -12.12 -1.86 1.34
CA VAL A 116 -13.45 -2.28 0.87
C VAL A 116 -14.25 -2.83 2.05
N PRO A 117 -15.41 -2.21 2.41
CA PRO A 117 -16.30 -2.82 3.38
C PRO A 117 -16.77 -4.17 2.81
N GLN A 118 -16.39 -5.27 3.44
CA GLN A 118 -16.96 -6.57 3.10
C GLN A 118 -18.46 -6.52 3.37
N TYR A 119 -19.25 -6.61 2.31
CA TYR A 119 -20.68 -6.85 2.44
C TYR A 119 -20.88 -8.28 2.96
N ILE A 120 -20.99 -8.42 4.28
CA ILE A 120 -21.38 -9.68 4.92
C ILE A 120 -22.88 -9.80 4.72
N GLY A 121 -23.28 -10.54 3.68
CA GLY A 121 -24.68 -10.79 3.36
C GLY A 121 -25.42 -11.36 4.58
N GLY A 122 -26.40 -10.60 5.08
CA GLY A 122 -27.09 -10.89 6.34
C GLY A 122 -27.83 -9.69 6.91
N ALA A 123 -27.48 -8.46 6.49
CA ALA A 123 -28.34 -7.31 6.72
C ALA A 123 -29.68 -7.53 5.99
N GLY A 124 -30.81 -7.33 6.68
CA GLY A 124 -32.17 -7.56 6.17
C GLY A 124 -32.58 -6.71 4.94
N GLU A 125 -31.63 -6.02 4.31
CA GLU A 125 -31.77 -5.22 3.10
C GLU A 125 -32.20 -6.04 1.89
N ARG A 126 -31.95 -7.35 1.88
CA ARG A 126 -32.42 -8.28 0.82
C ARG A 126 -33.79 -8.90 1.09
N SER A 127 -34.24 -8.93 2.35
CA SER A 127 -35.53 -9.49 2.77
C SER A 127 -36.60 -8.42 2.98
N ALA A 128 -36.26 -7.14 2.80
CA ALA A 128 -37.19 -6.02 2.89
C ALA A 128 -37.34 -5.35 1.52
N PHE A 129 -38.58 -5.03 1.14
CA PHE A 129 -38.87 -4.24 -0.08
C PHE A 129 -38.32 -2.79 0.00
N ARG A 130 -37.83 -2.37 1.16
CA ARG A 130 -37.19 -1.07 1.45
C ARG A 130 -35.96 -1.31 2.33
N GLY A 131 -34.98 -0.39 2.34
CA GLY A 131 -33.83 -0.46 3.24
C GLY A 131 -34.25 -0.66 4.71
N VAL A 132 -33.48 -1.43 5.47
CA VAL A 132 -33.78 -1.72 6.89
C VAL A 132 -33.88 -0.39 7.64
N GLY A 133 -35.03 -0.13 8.28
CA GLY A 133 -35.33 1.15 8.93
C GLY A 133 -36.09 2.17 8.08
N GLY A 134 -36.60 1.79 6.91
CA GLY A 134 -37.53 2.62 6.11
C GLY A 134 -36.89 3.81 5.38
N ARG A 135 -35.56 3.93 5.41
CA ARG A 135 -34.82 4.97 4.67
C ARG A 135 -34.60 4.57 3.22
N PHE A 136 -34.91 5.49 2.31
CA PHE A 136 -34.50 5.38 0.91
C PHE A 136 -32.98 5.53 0.82
N THR A 137 -32.29 4.48 0.38
CA THR A 137 -30.83 4.40 0.25
C THR A 137 -30.26 5.30 -0.85
N ARG A 138 -31.11 5.94 -1.66
CA ARG A 138 -30.75 7.03 -2.56
C ARG A 138 -31.69 8.19 -2.30
N GLY A 139 -31.15 9.27 -1.71
CA GLY A 139 -31.89 10.45 -1.30
C GLY A 139 -32.88 10.93 -2.37
N GLY A 140 -34.15 10.58 -2.17
CA GLY A 140 -35.26 11.22 -2.86
C GLY A 140 -35.39 12.62 -2.26
N ARG A 141 -34.98 13.62 -3.03
CA ARG A 141 -35.16 15.05 -2.73
C ARG A 141 -36.66 15.29 -2.54
N LEU A 142 -37.10 15.51 -1.30
CA LEU A 142 -38.44 16.04 -1.04
C LEU A 142 -38.41 17.50 -1.49
N ARG A 143 -39.34 17.84 -2.39
CA ARG A 143 -39.63 19.22 -2.81
C ARG A 143 -40.17 20.03 -1.65
#